data_AF-A0A1H6KG74-F1
#
_entry.id   AF-A0A1H6KG74-F1
#
_cell.length_a   1.000
_cell.length_b   1.000
_cell.length_c   1.000
_cell.angle_alpha   90.00
_cell.angle_beta   90.00
_cell.angle_gamma   90.00
#
_symmetry.space_group_name_H-M   'P 1'
#
loop_
_entity.id
_entity.type
_entity.pdbx_description
1 polymer ?
#
loop_
_entity_poly.entity_id
_entity_poly.type
_entity_poly.pdbx_seq_one_letter_code
_entity_poly.pdbx_strand_id
1 'polypeptide(L)' 'MKRIKEACICQTLHFMLKEDFGHDYAVRAVKEEVEKYKASLDKTRTKYKIIEETEQADGSIIIKIKKQYNTSPVGSYLD' A
#
# COMPACT_ATOMS: atom_id res chain seq x y z
N MET A 1 -3.82 -13.46 29.26
CA MET A 1 -4.25 -12.29 28.44
C MET A 1 -3.03 -11.68 27.75
N LYS A 2 -3.12 -11.34 26.45
CA LYS A 2 -2.01 -10.74 25.69
C LYS A 2 -2.29 -9.25 25.47
N ARG A 3 -1.28 -8.40 25.69
CA ARG A 3 -1.32 -6.96 25.35
C ARG A 3 -0.26 -6.67 24.29
N ILE A 4 -0.66 -5.98 23.24
CA ILE A 4 0.25 -5.55 22.18
C ILE A 4 1.05 -4.34 22.68
N LYS A 5 2.38 -4.45 22.66
CA LYS A 5 3.31 -3.38 23.06
C LYS A 5 3.76 -2.54 21.86
N GLU A 6 3.93 -3.18 20.71
CA GLU A 6 4.22 -2.56 19.43
C GLU A 6 3.82 -3.52 18.30
N ALA A 7 3.33 -3.00 17.17
CA ALA A 7 2.97 -3.80 16.01
C ALA A 7 2.98 -2.99 14.71
N CYS A 8 3.44 -3.64 13.64
CA CYS A 8 3.27 -3.22 12.25
C CYS A 8 2.77 -4.40 11.43
N ILE A 9 2.15 -4.12 10.29
CA ILE A 9 1.75 -5.10 9.30
C ILE A 9 2.58 -4.90 8.03
N CYS A 10 3.16 -5.98 7.51
CA CYS A 10 3.74 -6.02 6.18
C CYS A 10 2.69 -6.56 5.22
N GLN A 11 2.42 -5.84 4.14
CA GLN A 11 1.47 -6.25 3.11
C GLN A 11 2.11 -6.12 1.74
N THR A 12 1.83 -7.09 0.88
CA THR A 12 2.06 -6.99 -0.56
C THR A 12 0.72 -6.73 -1.21
N LEU A 13 0.60 -5.59 -1.88
CA LEU A 13 -0.61 -5.14 -2.57
C LEU A 13 -0.37 -5.23 -4.06
N HIS A 14 -1.30 -5.85 -4.78
CA HIS A 14 -1.26 -5.93 -6.23
C HIS A 14 -2.42 -5.12 -6.80
N PHE A 15 -2.09 -4.00 -7.42
CA PHE A 15 -3.02 -3.14 -8.14
C PHE A 15 -3.13 -3.64 -9.57
N MET A 16 -4.21 -4.37 -9.84
CA MET A 16 -4.47 -5.00 -11.14
C MET A 16 -5.24 -4.07 -12.06
N LEU A 17 -5.01 -4.24 -13.36
CA LEU A 17 -5.79 -3.56 -14.39
C LEU A 17 -7.23 -4.06 -14.35
N LYS A 18 -8.18 -3.15 -14.56
CA LYS A 18 -9.59 -3.53 -14.74
C LYS A 18 -9.81 -3.93 -16.18
N GLU A 19 -10.38 -5.11 -16.39
CA GLU A 19 -10.56 -5.73 -17.72
C GLU A 19 -11.60 -5.00 -18.59
N ASP A 20 -12.45 -4.16 -17.99
CA ASP A 20 -13.53 -3.42 -18.69
C ASP A 20 -13.06 -2.20 -19.50
N PHE A 21 -11.78 -1.81 -19.43
CA PHE A 21 -11.28 -0.59 -20.06
C PHE A 21 -10.17 -0.85 -21.08
N GLY A 22 -10.03 0.07 -22.06
CA GLY A 22 -8.90 0.06 -22.97
C GLY A 22 -7.57 0.14 -22.21
N HIS A 23 -6.55 -0.60 -22.68
CA HIS A 23 -5.29 -0.83 -21.97
C HIS A 23 -4.64 0.46 -21.43
N ASP A 24 -4.52 1.51 -22.25
CA ASP A 24 -3.94 2.80 -21.84
C ASP A 24 -4.70 3.46 -20.68
N TYR A 25 -6.03 3.43 -20.74
CA TYR A 25 -6.87 3.93 -19.65
C TYR A 25 -6.73 3.08 -18.40
N ALA A 26 -6.68 1.76 -18.54
CA ALA A 26 -6.51 0.84 -17.42
C ALA A 26 -5.19 1.08 -16.68
N VAL A 27 -4.08 1.29 -17.40
CA VAL A 27 -2.76 1.61 -16.82
C VAL A 27 -2.82 2.93 -16.04
N ARG A 28 -3.45 3.97 -16.61
CA ARG A 28 -3.61 5.26 -15.91
C ARG A 28 -4.47 5.12 -14.66
N ALA A 29 -5.55 4.35 -14.73
CA ALA A 29 -6.44 4.11 -13.60
C ALA A 29 -5.73 3.39 -12.44
N VAL A 30 -4.85 2.43 -12.73
CA VAL A 30 -4.02 1.75 -11.73
C VAL A 30 -3.07 2.73 -11.05
N LYS A 31 -2.43 3.63 -11.80
CA LYS A 31 -1.56 4.68 -11.23
C LYS A 31 -2.33 5.61 -10.30
N GLU A 32 -3.50 6.07 -10.71
CA GLU A 32 -4.38 6.87 -9.85
C GLU A 32 -4.82 6.12 -8.59
N GLU A 33 -5.09 4.82 -8.69
CA GLU A 33 -5.49 4.00 -7.54
C GLU A 33 -4.35 3.87 -6.51
N VAL A 34 -3.12 3.69 -6.99
CA VAL A 34 -1.91 3.73 -6.16
C VAL A 34 -1.74 5.07 -5.47
N GLU A 35 -1.91 6.19 -6.19
CA GLU A 35 -1.83 7.53 -5.60
C GLU A 35 -2.92 7.77 -4.55
N LYS A 36 -4.16 7.37 -4.85
CA LYS A 36 -5.29 7.44 -3.90
C LYS A 36 -5.01 6.61 -2.65
N TYR A 37 -4.41 5.44 -2.80
CA TYR A 37 -4.02 4.60 -1.66
C TYR A 37 -2.99 5.32 -0.77
N LYS A 38 -1.91 5.85 -1.35
CA LYS A 38 -0.88 6.61 -0.62
C LYS A 38 -1.48 7.85 0.06
N ALA A 39 -2.33 8.60 -0.64
CA ALA A 39 -3.00 9.78 -0.10
C ALA A 39 -3.95 9.44 1.06
N SER A 40 -4.64 8.29 1.01
CA SER A 40 -5.47 7.81 2.11
C SER A 40 -4.66 7.49 3.37
N LEU A 41 -3.47 6.88 3.20
CA LEU A 41 -2.55 6.62 4.31
C LEU A 41 -2.06 7.92 4.95
N ASP A 42 -1.74 8.92 4.14
CA ASP A 42 -1.31 10.24 4.61
C ASP A 42 -2.45 10.99 5.35
N LYS A 43 -3.65 11.00 4.76
CA LYS A 43 -4.86 11.59 5.36
C LYS A 43 -5.21 10.98 6.71
N THR A 44 -5.06 9.66 6.85
CA THR A 44 -5.30 8.95 8.11
C THR A 44 -4.14 9.07 9.09
N ARG A 45 -3.03 9.72 8.69
CA ARG A 45 -1.77 9.82 9.45
C ARG A 45 -1.25 8.46 9.91
N THR A 46 -1.55 7.42 9.13
CA THR A 46 -1.04 6.08 9.38
C THR A 46 0.46 6.12 9.19
N LYS A 47 1.25 5.61 10.15
CA LYS A 47 2.70 5.49 9.94
C LYS A 47 2.98 4.35 8.98
N TYR A 48 3.70 4.61 7.89
CA TYR A 48 4.04 3.58 6.91
C TYR A 48 5.40 3.83 6.26
N LYS A 49 5.95 2.78 5.65
CA LYS A 49 7.18 2.77 4.87
C LYS A 49 6.96 1.86 3.67
N ILE A 50 7.12 2.41 2.48
CA ILE A 50 7.09 1.62 1.23
C ILE A 50 8.46 0.94 1.13
N ILE A 51 8.44 -0.40 1.08
CA ILE A 51 9.65 -1.22 0.98
C ILE A 51 10.02 -1.40 -0.48
N GLU A 52 9.02 -1.64 -1.33
CA GLU A 52 9.20 -1.92 -2.75
C GLU A 52 7.97 -1.44 -3.51
N GLU A 53 8.19 -0.87 -4.69
CA GLU A 53 7.16 -0.50 -5.65
C GLU A 53 7.65 -0.93 -7.03
N THR A 54 6.89 -1.77 -7.72
CA THR A 54 7.29 -2.36 -8.99
C THR A 54 6.15 -2.30 -9.98
N GLU A 55 6.37 -1.63 -11.11
CA GLU A 55 5.51 -1.69 -12.27
C GLU A 55 5.79 -2.99 -13.05
N GLN A 56 4.75 -3.77 -13.33
CA GLN A 56 4.85 -5.01 -14.10
C GLN A 56 4.73 -4.72 -15.61
N ALA A 57 5.22 -5.65 -16.44
CA ALA A 57 5.17 -5.52 -17.89
C ALA A 57 3.74 -5.36 -18.45
N ASP A 58 2.76 -5.91 -17.74
CA ASP A 58 1.34 -5.79 -18.09
C ASP A 58 0.76 -4.40 -17.74
N GLY A 59 1.46 -3.59 -16.93
CA GLY A 59 1.00 -2.28 -16.46
C GLY A 59 0.32 -2.29 -15.08
N SER A 60 0.20 -3.46 -14.45
CA SER A 60 -0.18 -3.59 -13.03
C SER A 60 0.97 -3.19 -12.09
N ILE A 61 0.66 -2.79 -10.86
CA ILE A 61 1.66 -2.31 -9.90
C ILE A 61 1.62 -3.17 -8.64
N ILE A 62 2.79 -3.61 -8.18
CA ILE A 62 2.95 -4.31 -6.90
C ILE A 62 3.63 -3.38 -5.91
N ILE A 63 3.05 -3.23 -4.72
CA ILE A 63 3.61 -2.43 -3.63
C ILE A 63 3.79 -3.33 -2.40
N LYS A 64 5.02 -3.44 -1.92
CA LYS A 64 5.31 -3.98 -0.58
C LYS A 64 5.39 -2.82 0.40
N ILE A 65 4.51 -2.82 1.39
CA ILE A 65 4.39 -1.76 2.37
C ILE A 65 4.43 -2.32 3.79
N LYS A 66 5.15 -1.64 4.67
CA LYS A 66 5.06 -1.82 6.12
C LYS A 66 4.26 -0.66 6.69
N LYS A 67 3.20 -0.93 7.44
CA LYS A 67 2.38 0.13 8.03
C LYS A 67 1.93 -0.20 9.44
N GLN A 68 1.49 0.82 10.17
CA GLN A 68 0.91 0.67 11.49
C GLN A 68 -0.27 -0.32 11.48
N TYR A 69 -0.28 -1.23 12.45
CA TYR A 69 -1.37 -2.17 12.62
C TYR A 69 -2.45 -1.59 13.53
N ASN A 70 -3.58 -1.20 12.94
CA ASN A 70 -4.68 -0.50 13.62
C ASN A 70 -4.16 0.73 14.38
N THR A 71 -4.48 0.85 15.67
CA THR A 71 -4.02 1.93 16.56
C THR A 71 -2.81 1.51 17.41
N SER A 72 -2.20 0.36 17.13
CA SER A 72 -1.06 -0.12 17.91
C SER A 72 0.13 0.82 17.72
N PRO A 73 0.90 1.13 18.78
CA PRO A 73 2.15 1.85 18.62
C PRO A 73 3.09 1.06 17.70
N VAL A 74 3.83 1.77 16.84
CA VAL A 74 4.72 1.12 15.86
C VAL A 74 6.07 0.73 16.46
N GLY A 75 6.51 1.42 17.52
CA GLY A 75 7.79 1.16 18.18
C GLY A 75 8.95 1.20 17.19
N SER A 76 9.85 0.23 17.34
CA SER A 76 11.03 0.03 16.49
C SER A 76 10.72 -0.62 15.14
N TYR A 77 9.48 -1.09 14.92
CA TYR A 77 9.15 -1.80 13.70
C TYR A 77 9.11 -0.92 12.45
N LEU A 78 9.06 0.40 12.55
CA LEU A 78 9.01 1.29 11.38
C LEU A 78 10.29 2.13 11.19
N ASP A 79 11.32 1.89 12.00
CA ASP A 79 12.65 2.47 11.85
C ASP A 79 13.31 2.02 10.52
#